data_AF-A0A1W6CI28-F1
#
_entry.id   AF-A0A1W6CI28-F1
#
_cell.length_a   1.000
_cell.length_b   1.000
_cell.length_c   1.000
_cell.angle_alpha   90.00
_cell.angle_beta   90.00
_cell.angle_gamma   90.00
#
_symmetry.space_group_name_H-M   'P 1'
#
loop_
_entity.id
_entity.type
_entity.pdbx_description
1 polymer ?
#
loop_
_entity_poly.entity_id
_entity_poly.type
_entity_poly.pdbx_seq_one_letter_code
_entity_poly.pdbx_strand_id
1 'polypeptide(L)' 'MSDPQLDVRAIQPRDRHPQIFGTFESLAVGGAFILVNDHDPKPLYYHFNAERAGTFGWEYLEEGPEVWRVRISRTV' A
#
# COMPACT_ATOMS: atom_id res chain seq x y z
N MET A 1 -13.68 10.53 -7.51
CA MET A 1 -12.91 10.96 -6.31
C MET A 1 -11.58 10.26 -6.37
N SER A 2 -10.48 10.92 -6.00
CA SER A 2 -9.14 10.32 -6.02
C SER A 2 -8.89 9.58 -4.70
N ASP A 3 -8.20 8.43 -4.75
CA ASP A 3 -7.86 7.68 -3.54
C ASP A 3 -6.84 8.46 -2.68
N PRO A 4 -6.94 8.42 -1.34
CA PRO A 4 -5.98 9.07 -0.45
C PRO A 4 -4.57 8.54 -0.65
N GLN A 5 -3.56 9.39 -0.46
CA GLN A 5 -2.16 8.99 -0.57
C GLN A 5 -1.52 8.78 0.80
N LEU A 6 -0.75 7.70 0.92
CA LEU A 6 0.13 7.42 2.05
C LEU A 6 1.58 7.44 1.56
N ASP A 7 2.27 8.56 1.77
CA ASP A 7 3.69 8.71 1.44
C ASP A 7 4.56 8.29 2.62
N VAL A 8 5.29 7.19 2.46
CA VAL A 8 6.13 6.59 3.51
C VAL A 8 7.60 6.94 3.41
N ARG A 9 8.00 7.76 2.43
CA ARG A 9 9.41 8.12 2.21
C ARG A 9 9.99 8.89 3.39
N ALA A 10 9.17 9.72 4.03
CA ALA A 10 9.54 10.48 5.24
C ALA A 10 9.32 9.71 6.56
N ILE A 11 8.75 8.50 6.51
CA ILE A 11 8.43 7.69 7.68
C ILE A 11 9.61 6.76 7.99
N GLN A 12 9.98 6.66 9.28
CA GLN A 12 11.05 5.75 9.72
C GLN A 12 10.72 4.31 9.30
N PRO A 13 11.69 3.52 8.79
CA PRO A 13 11.42 2.17 8.25
C PRO A 13 10.60 1.26 9.16
N ARG A 14 10.86 1.30 10.47
CA ARG A 14 10.13 0.49 11.47
C ARG A 14 8.65 0.84 11.60
N ASP A 15 8.28 2.08 11.28
CA ASP A 15 6.92 2.62 11.43
C ASP A 15 6.11 2.49 10.13
N ARG A 16 6.78 2.26 8.98
CA ARG A 16 6.12 2.12 7.67
C ARG A 16 5.11 0.98 7.66
N HIS A 17 5.51 -0.24 8.06
CA HIS A 17 4.62 -1.40 8.02
C HIS A 17 3.39 -1.24 8.92
N PRO A 18 3.50 -0.90 10.23
CA PRO A 18 2.34 -0.66 11.08
C PRO A 18 1.36 0.36 10.49
N GLN A 19 1.88 1.44 9.91
CA GLN A 19 1.04 2.49 9.33
C GLN A 19 0.33 2.05 8.05
N ILE A 20 1.01 1.31 7.17
CA ILE A 20 0.42 0.78 5.93
C ILE A 20 -0.69 -0.21 6.24
N PHE A 21 -0.43 -1.20 7.11
CA PHE A 21 -1.43 -2.19 7.48
C PHE A 21 -2.58 -1.55 8.26
N GLY A 22 -2.30 -0.65 9.20
CA GLY A 22 -3.35 0.08 9.92
C GLY A 22 -4.24 0.91 8.98
N THR A 23 -3.66 1.55 7.96
CA THR A 23 -4.40 2.25 6.92
C THR A 23 -5.30 1.29 6.15
N PHE A 24 -4.78 0.13 5.74
CA PHE A 24 -5.55 -0.89 5.04
C PHE A 24 -6.73 -1.43 5.87
N GLU A 25 -6.51 -1.76 7.15
CA GLU A 25 -7.56 -2.25 8.05
C GLU A 25 -8.67 -1.22 8.28
N SER A 26 -8.34 0.06 8.21
CA SER A 26 -9.31 1.16 8.34
C SER A 26 -10.19 1.37 7.09
N LEU A 27 -9.84 0.76 5.96
CA LEU A 27 -10.62 0.89 4.73
C LEU A 27 -11.97 0.18 4.86
N ALA A 28 -13.01 0.85 4.35
CA ALA A 28 -14.25 0.16 4.00
C ALA A 28 -14.02 -0.77 2.79
N VAL A 29 -14.87 -1.79 2.63
CA VAL A 29 -14.86 -2.67 1.45
C VAL A 29 -15.07 -1.82 0.19
N GLY A 30 -14.24 -2.03 -0.83
CA GLY A 30 -14.20 -1.22 -2.06
C GLY A 30 -13.35 0.05 -1.94
N GLY A 31 -12.89 0.40 -0.74
CA GLY A 31 -11.96 1.51 -0.50
C GLY A 31 -10.53 1.18 -0.94
N ALA A 32 -9.73 2.23 -1.15
CA ALA A 32 -8.32 2.10 -1.50
C ALA A 32 -7.49 3.30 -1.01
N PHE A 33 -6.17 3.15 -1.02
CA PHE A 33 -5.22 4.24 -0.90
C PHE A 33 -4.03 4.01 -1.85
N ILE A 34 -3.27 5.07 -2.11
CA ILE A 34 -2.05 5.02 -2.92
C ILE A 34 -0.85 5.07 -1.99
N LEU A 35 -0.10 3.98 -1.91
CA LEU A 35 1.22 3.94 -1.29
C LEU A 35 2.23 4.65 -2.18
N VAL A 36 3.01 5.58 -1.62
CA VAL A 36 4.16 6.22 -2.28
C VAL A 36 5.44 5.82 -1.54
N ASN A 37 6.37 5.17 -2.24
CA ASN A 37 7.59 4.61 -1.66
C ASN A 37 8.84 5.00 -2.47
N ASP A 38 10.01 4.89 -1.84
CA ASP A 38 11.33 5.20 -2.42
C ASP A 38 11.97 3.99 -3.16
N HIS A 39 11.33 2.82 -3.12
CA HIS A 39 11.75 1.59 -3.81
C HIS A 39 10.53 0.71 -4.12
N ASP A 40 10.73 -0.34 -4.93
CA ASP A 40 9.69 -1.32 -5.25
C ASP A 40 9.15 -1.98 -3.96
N PRO A 41 7.85 -1.83 -3.64
CA PRO A 41 7.23 -2.45 -2.47
C PRO A 41 6.92 -3.94 -2.66
N LYS A 42 7.56 -4.64 -3.59
CA LYS A 42 7.39 -6.10 -3.80
C LYS A 42 7.50 -6.96 -2.53
N PRO A 43 8.42 -6.72 -1.58
CA PRO A 43 8.42 -7.46 -0.30
C PRO A 43 7.13 -7.28 0.49
N LEU A 44 6.57 -6.05 0.48
CA LEU A 44 5.30 -5.73 1.13
C LEU A 44 4.12 -6.42 0.44
N TYR A 45 4.12 -6.53 -0.90
CA TYR A 45 3.12 -7.33 -1.63
C TYR A 45 3.06 -8.77 -1.12
N TYR A 46 4.21 -9.43 -0.93
CA TYR A 46 4.24 -10.79 -0.41
C TYR A 46 3.76 -10.86 1.04
N HIS A 47 4.02 -9.83 1.86
CA HIS A 47 3.50 -9.75 3.22
C HIS A 47 1.97 -9.63 3.23
N PHE A 48 1.39 -8.77 2.39
CA PHE A 48 -0.06 -8.71 2.19
C PHE A 48 -0.63 -10.06 1.71
N ASN A 49 0.03 -10.72 0.77
CA ASN A 49 -0.42 -12.02 0.29
C ASN A 49 -0.36 -13.10 1.39
N ALA A 50 0.58 -13.02 2.32
CA ALA A 50 0.67 -13.96 3.45
C ALA A 50 -0.41 -13.71 4.52
N GLU A 51 -0.73 -12.46 4.83
CA GLU A 51 -1.65 -12.12 5.93
C GLU A 51 -3.10 -11.87 5.51
N ARG A 52 -3.31 -11.50 4.23
CA ARG A 52 -4.56 -10.95 3.70
C ARG A 52 -4.93 -11.54 2.33
N ALA A 53 -4.45 -12.75 2.03
CA ALA A 53 -4.71 -13.46 0.78
C ALA A 53 -6.18 -13.35 0.33
N GLY A 54 -6.40 -12.90 -0.91
CA GLY A 54 -7.74 -12.78 -1.50
C GLY A 54 -8.59 -11.61 -0.99
N THR A 55 -8.09 -10.78 -0.08
CA THR A 55 -8.84 -9.65 0.51
C THR A 55 -8.38 -8.26 0.07
N PHE A 56 -7.30 -8.20 -0.72
CA PHE A 56 -6.74 -6.95 -1.23
C PHE A 56 -6.53 -7.00 -2.75
N GLY A 57 -6.59 -5.82 -3.37
CA GLY A 57 -6.10 -5.59 -4.73
C GLY A 57 -4.80 -4.79 -4.71
N TRP A 58 -3.96 -5.02 -5.71
CA TRP A 58 -2.64 -4.41 -5.86
C TRP A 58 -2.43 -3.97 -7.31
N GLU A 59 -2.27 -2.67 -7.52
CA GLU A 59 -2.11 -2.09 -8.85
C GLU A 59 -0.95 -1.09 -8.83
N TYR A 60 0.06 -1.30 -9.69
CA TYR A 60 1.12 -0.34 -9.88
C TYR A 60 0.59 0.86 -10.68
N LEU A 61 0.79 2.06 -10.15
CA LEU A 61 0.49 3.32 -10.82
C LEU A 61 1.76 3.98 -11.37
N GLU A 62 2.92 3.69 -10.75
CA GLU A 62 4.23 4.19 -11.15
C GLU A 62 5.32 3.22 -10.67
N GLU A 63 6.25 2.88 -11.57
CA GLU A 63 7.28 1.85 -11.37
C GLU A 63 8.70 2.43 -11.44
N GLY A 64 8.99 3.47 -10.63
CA GLY A 64 10.34 3.99 -10.45
C GLY A 64 10.97 4.64 -11.68
N PRO A 65 12.29 4.96 -11.62
CA PRO A 65 13.21 4.70 -10.51
C PRO A 65 13.12 5.72 -9.36
N GLU A 66 12.52 6.89 -9.59
CA GLU A 66 12.50 7.98 -8.60
C GLU A 66 11.40 7.79 -7.54
N VAL A 67 10.24 7.27 -7.96
CA VAL A 67 9.07 7.08 -7.10
C VAL A 67 8.35 5.80 -7.50
N TRP A 68 7.90 5.06 -6.49
CA TRP A 68 7.02 3.90 -6.68
C TRP A 68 5.65 4.23 -6.12
N ARG A 69 4.61 4.05 -6.94
CA ARG A 69 3.22 4.28 -6.53
C ARG A 69 2.41 3.02 -6.75
N VAL A 70 1.77 2.55 -5.69
CA VAL A 70 0.90 1.37 -5.74
C VAL A 70 -0.44 1.72 -5.14
N ARG A 71 -1.51 1.43 -5.86
CA ARG A 71 -2.87 1.46 -5.34
C ARG A 71 -3.15 0.15 -4.63
N ILE A 72 -3.43 0.23 -3.34
CA ILE A 72 -3.79 -0.89 -2.48
C ILE A 72 -5.27 -0.74 -2.12
N SER A 73 -6.08 -1.73 -2.46
CA SER A 73 -7.54 -1.70 -2.27
C SER A 73 -8.01 -2.85 -1.41
N ARG A 74 -9.08 -2.64 -0.63
CA ARG A 74 -9.76 -3.69 0.13
C ARG A 74 -10.92 -4.24 -0.69
N THR A 75 -10.89 -5.53 -1.02
CA THR A 75 -11.86 -6.15 -1.95
C THR A 75 -13.01 -6.86 -1.24
N VAL A 76 -12.86 -7.22 0.04
CA VAL A 76 -13.87 -7.93 0.84
C VAL A 76 -13.92 -7.45 2.29
#